data_AF-A0A3C0BHD7-F1
#
_entry.id   AF-A0A3C0BHD7-F1
#
_cell.length_a   1.000
_cell.length_b   1.000
_cell.length_c   1.000
_cell.angle_alpha   90.00
_cell.angle_beta   90.00
_cell.angle_gamma   90.00
#
_symmetry.space_group_name_H-M   'P 1'
#
loop_
_entity.id
_entity.type
_entity.pdbx_description
1 polymer ?
#
loop_
_entity_poly.entity_id
_entity_poly.type
_entity_poly.pdbx_seq_one_letter_code
_entity_poly.pdbx_strand_id
1 'polypeptide(L)'
;LGQRELMPNYGLQWEAVRFARSRGCTSYDLMGIPPDNNASHPMAGLYIFKTGFGGETIRFAGTWDFVYDEESYGYFVLEEQL
;
A
#
# COMPACT_ATOMS: atom_id res chain seq x y z
N LEU A 1 1.21 27.78 -3.48
CA LEU A 1 2.51 27.26 -2.99
C LEU A 1 2.22 26.39 -1.79
N GLY A 2 2.30 25.06 -1.93
CA GLY A 2 1.97 24.12 -0.86
C GLY A 2 3.12 24.02 0.13
N GLN A 3 2.81 24.12 1.42
CA GLN A 3 3.76 24.09 2.55
C GLN A 3 4.33 22.67 2.78
N ARG A 4 4.89 22.06 1.73
CA ARG A 4 5.44 20.69 1.78
C ARG A 4 6.65 20.58 2.70
N GLU A 5 7.40 21.67 2.89
CA GLU A 5 8.52 21.78 3.82
C GLU A 5 8.10 21.55 5.28
N LEU A 6 6.82 21.78 5.62
CA LEU A 6 6.28 21.46 6.95
C LEU A 6 5.97 19.97 7.12
N MET A 7 6.07 19.19 6.05
CA MET A 7 5.85 17.74 6.02
C MET A 7 4.51 17.31 6.68
N PRO A 8 3.37 17.96 6.36
CA PRO A 8 2.10 17.75 7.07
C PRO A 8 1.62 16.30 7.01
N ASN A 9 1.89 15.59 5.91
CA ASN A 9 1.54 14.17 5.77
C ASN A 9 2.31 13.26 6.74
N TYR A 10 3.58 13.59 7.03
CA TYR A 10 4.36 12.87 8.05
C TYR A 10 3.80 13.16 9.45
N GLY A 11 3.49 14.42 9.73
CA GLY A 11 2.85 14.81 11.00
C GLY A 11 1.53 14.08 11.23
N LEU A 12 0.66 14.02 10.21
CA LEU A 12 -0.61 13.29 10.28
C LEU A 12 -0.42 11.82 10.60
N GLN A 13 0.45 11.11 9.86
CA GLN A 13 0.69 9.68 10.10
C GLN A 13 1.32 9.43 11.46
N TRP A 14 2.22 10.31 11.93
CA TRP A 14 2.81 10.17 13.25
C TRP A 14 1.78 10.31 14.37
N GLU A 15 0.88 11.29 14.27
CA GLU A 15 -0.23 11.42 15.23
C GLU A 15 -1.18 10.23 15.17
N ALA A 16 -1.45 9.66 13.98
CA ALA A 16 -2.24 8.44 13.85
C ALA A 16 -1.57 7.23 14.54
N VAL A 17 -0.25 7.06 14.38
CA VAL A 17 0.53 6.01 15.09
C VAL A 17 0.46 6.21 16.60
N ARG A 18 0.65 7.44 17.09
CA ARG A 18 0.54 7.77 18.52
C ARG A 18 -0.85 7.50 19.06
N PHE A 19 -1.89 7.82 18.28
CA PHE A 19 -3.27 7.54 18.63
C PHE A 19 -3.54 6.04 18.72
N ALA A 20 -3.14 5.26 17.72
CA ALA A 20 -3.29 3.80 17.76
C ALA A 20 -2.59 3.20 18.99
N ARG A 21 -1.37 3.65 19.28
CA ARG A 21 -0.61 3.23 20.46
C ARG A 21 -1.33 3.58 21.77
N SER A 22 -1.93 4.77 21.89
CA SER A 22 -2.69 5.17 23.09
C SER A 22 -3.95 4.33 23.32
N ARG A 23 -4.44 3.66 22.27
CA ARG A 23 -5.55 2.70 22.31
C ARG A 23 -5.09 1.27 22.59
N GLY A 24 -3.79 1.04 22.83
CA GLY A 24 -3.23 -0.28 23.11
C GLY A 24 -2.89 -1.12 21.88
N CYS A 25 -2.93 -0.53 20.68
CA CYS A 25 -2.48 -1.23 19.47
C CYS A 25 -0.96 -1.47 19.51
N THR A 26 -0.55 -2.67 19.08
CA THR A 26 0.87 -3.08 19.01
C THR A 26 1.43 -3.05 17.59
N SER A 27 0.56 -2.92 16.58
CA SER A 27 0.92 -2.79 15.17
C SER A 27 0.16 -1.63 14.52
N TYR A 28 0.74 -1.07 13.46
CA TYR A 28 0.13 -0.05 12.62
C TYR A 28 0.44 -0.36 11.16
N ASP A 29 -0.59 -0.66 10.39
CA ASP A 29 -0.47 -1.04 8.97
C ASP A 29 -0.65 0.19 8.07
N LEU A 30 0.41 0.55 7.35
CA LEU A 30 0.40 1.63 6.35
C LEU A 30 -0.20 1.19 5.01
N MET A 31 -0.63 -0.07 4.89
CA MET A 31 -1.21 -0.70 3.70
C MET A 31 -0.22 -0.78 2.53
N GLY A 32 -0.73 -1.11 1.34
CA GLY A 32 0.08 -1.43 0.17
C GLY A 32 1.10 -0.37 -0.25
N ILE A 33 2.24 -0.85 -0.72
CA ILE A 33 3.29 -0.10 -1.40
C ILE A 33 3.49 -0.70 -2.81
N PRO A 34 4.13 0.04 -3.73
CA PRO A 34 4.69 -0.56 -4.94
C PRO A 34 5.56 -1.78 -4.63
N PRO A 35 5.68 -2.74 -5.57
CA PRO A 35 6.41 -3.99 -5.33
C PRO A 35 7.90 -3.79 -5.04
N ASP A 36 8.48 -2.68 -5.49
CA ASP A 36 9.88 -2.31 -5.34
C ASP A 36 10.09 -0.78 -5.32
N ASN A 37 11.34 -0.35 -5.19
CA ASN A 37 11.76 1.07 -5.19
C ASN A 37 11.98 1.63 -6.62
N ASN A 38 11.27 1.13 -7.63
CA ASN A 38 11.43 1.64 -9.00
C ASN A 38 10.91 3.09 -9.10
N ALA A 39 11.82 4.03 -9.36
CA ALA A 39 11.50 5.45 -9.49
C ALA A 39 10.55 5.78 -10.66
N SER A 40 10.50 4.92 -11.68
CA SER A 40 9.58 5.05 -12.81
C SER A 40 8.17 4.54 -12.51
N HIS A 41 7.97 3.87 -11.36
CA HIS A 41 6.65 3.41 -10.95
C HIS A 41 5.74 4.62 -10.63
N PRO A 42 4.49 4.67 -11.11
CA PRO A 42 3.58 5.81 -10.88
C PRO A 42 3.38 6.17 -9.39
N MET A 43 3.54 5.17 -8.52
CA MET A 43 3.39 5.29 -7.07
C MET A 43 4.74 5.28 -6.31
N ALA A 44 5.88 5.53 -6.94
CA ALA A 44 7.21 5.51 -6.29
C ALA A 44 7.27 6.39 -5.02
N GLY A 45 6.57 7.53 -5.02
CA GLY A 45 6.48 8.39 -3.83
C GLY A 45 5.84 7.71 -2.62
N LEU A 46 4.89 6.80 -2.81
CA LEU A 46 4.28 6.02 -1.73
C LEU A 46 5.25 4.98 -1.17
N TYR A 47 6.08 4.36 -2.02
CA TYR A 47 7.14 3.47 -1.57
C TYR A 47 8.07 4.21 -0.60
N ILE A 48 8.61 5.34 -1.03
CA ILE A 48 9.55 6.16 -0.24
C ILE A 48 8.88 6.65 1.06
N PHE A 49 7.65 7.17 0.94
CA PHE A 49 6.92 7.71 2.09
C PHE A 49 6.67 6.65 3.17
N LYS A 50 6.13 5.49 2.79
CA LYS A 50 5.71 4.45 3.74
C LYS A 50 6.90 3.68 4.32
N THR A 51 7.88 3.32 3.50
CA THR A 51 9.09 2.63 3.98
C THR A 51 9.96 3.52 4.87
N GLY A 52 9.90 4.85 4.69
CA GLY A 52 10.59 5.82 5.55
C GLY A 52 10.18 5.83 7.02
N PHE A 53 9.04 5.23 7.39
CA PHE A 53 8.63 5.08 8.80
C PHE A 53 9.34 3.93 9.54
N GLY A 54 10.12 3.10 8.85
CA GLY A 54 10.92 2.03 9.47
C GLY A 54 10.13 0.78 9.87
N GLY A 55 8.96 0.55 9.25
CA GLY A 55 8.19 -0.70 9.41
C GLY A 55 8.73 -1.86 8.57
N GLU A 56 8.04 -3.00 8.63
CA GLU A 56 8.35 -4.19 7.83
C GLU A 56 7.47 -4.26 6.57
N THR A 57 8.07 -4.62 5.43
CA THR A 57 7.32 -4.92 4.21
C THR A 57 6.87 -6.37 4.24
N ILE A 58 5.55 -6.59 4.31
CA ILE A 58 4.95 -7.92 4.29
C ILE A 58 4.42 -8.22 2.88
N ARG A 59 4.81 -9.36 2.31
CA ARG A 59 4.28 -9.87 1.05
C ARG A 59 3.26 -10.97 1.34
N PHE A 60 1.99 -10.69 1.03
CA PHE A 60 0.92 -11.68 1.11
C PHE A 60 0.92 -12.59 -0.12
N ALA A 61 0.24 -13.73 -0.02
CA ALA A 61 0.10 -14.69 -1.13
C ALA A 61 -0.67 -14.14 -2.35
N GLY A 62 -1.29 -12.97 -2.20
CA GLY A 62 -2.15 -12.37 -3.22
C GLY A 62 -3.56 -12.92 -3.18
N THR A 63 -4.27 -12.79 -4.29
CA THR A 63 -5.61 -13.32 -4.50
C THR A 63 -5.52 -14.72 -5.13
N TRP A 64 -6.53 -15.55 -4.85
CA TRP A 64 -6.70 -16.84 -5.48
C TRP A 64 -8.13 -16.97 -5.96
N ASP A 65 -8.29 -17.35 -7.23
CA ASP A 65 -9.58 -17.50 -7.87
C ASP A 65 -9.96 -18.97 -7.96
N PHE A 66 -11.13 -19.32 -7.41
CA PHE A 66 -11.76 -20.62 -7.65
C PHE A 66 -12.60 -20.54 -8.92
N VAL A 67 -12.07 -21.07 -10.01
CA VAL A 67 -12.74 -21.03 -11.31
C VAL A 67 -13.87 -22.07 -11.35
N TYR A 68 -15.11 -21.61 -11.21
CA TYR A 68 -16.30 -22.47 -11.28
C TYR A 68 -16.70 -22.81 -12.74
N ASP A 69 -16.56 -21.84 -13.64
CA ASP A 69 -16.79 -21.98 -15.08
C ASP A 69 -15.54 -21.48 -15.82
N GLU A 70 -14.78 -22.41 -16.40
CA GLU A 70 -13.52 -22.12 -17.07
C GLU A 70 -13.69 -21.27 -18.34
N GLU A 71 -14.80 -21.43 -19.06
CA GLU A 71 -15.03 -20.70 -20.32
C GLU A 71 -15.34 -19.22 -20.03
N SER A 72 -16.35 -18.98 -19.18
CA SER A 72 -16.73 -17.62 -18.79
C SER A 72 -15.57 -16.87 -18.11
N TYR A 73 -14.80 -17.57 -17.27
CA TYR A 73 -13.64 -16.98 -16.60
C TYR A 73 -12.50 -16.67 -17.59
N GLY A 74 -12.29 -17.54 -18.59
CA GLY A 74 -11.33 -17.29 -19.67
C GLY A 74 -11.63 -16.00 -20.44
N TYR A 75 -12.91 -15.75 -20.75
CA TYR A 75 -13.33 -14.49 -21.38
C TYR A 75 -13.07 -13.27 -20.50
N PHE A 76 -13.42 -13.35 -19.21
CA PHE A 76 -13.17 -12.26 -18.26
C PHE A 76 -11.68 -11.89 -18.16
N VAL A 77 -10.79 -12.87 -18.05
CA VAL A 77 -9.34 -12.64 -17.96
C VAL A 77 -8.79 -11.99 -19.24
N LEU A 78 -9.31 -12.38 -20.40
CA LEU A 78 -8.90 -11.76 -21.67
C LEU A 78 -9.35 -10.30 -21.76
N GLU A 79 -10.53 -9.96 -21.25
CA GLU A 79 -11.01 -8.57 -21.18
C GLU A 79 -10.15 -7.71 -20.24
N GLU A 80 -9.74 -8.23 -19.08
CA GLU A 80 -8.88 -7.47 -18.14
C GLU A 80 -7.47 -7.17 -18.68
N GLN A 81 -6.98 -7.94 -19.65
CA GLN A 81 -5.65 -7.76 -20.24
C GLN A 81 -5.61 -6.75 -21.40
N LEU A 82 -6.77 -6.29 -21.88
CA LEU A 82 -6.92 -5.28 -22.94
C LEU A 82 -6.87 -3.86 -22.36
#